data_AF-A0A2P2M822-F1
#
_entry.id   AF-A0A2P2M822-F1
#
_cell.length_a   1.000
_cell.length_b   1.000
_cell.length_c   1.000
_cell.angle_alpha   90.00
_cell.angle_beta   90.00
_cell.angle_gamma   90.00
#
_symmetry.space_group_name_H-M   'P 1'
#
loop_
_entity.id
_entity.type
_entity.pdbx_description
1 polymer ?
#
loop_
_entity_poly.entity_id
_entity_poly.type
_entity_poly.pdbx_seq_one_letter_code
_entity_poly.pdbx_strand_id
1 'polypeptide(L)' 'MIGEQFDHGDEICGAVVSVRIRQEKIALWTKNASNEAAQLSIGKQWKEFLDCNDTIGFIFHDDAKKLDKSAKNRYML' A
#
# COMPACT_ATOMS: atom_id res chain seq x y z
N MET A 1 -8.93 3.68 -7.63
CA MET A 1 -8.22 3.92 -8.92
C MET A 1 -9.28 4.11 -9.99
N ILE A 2 -9.04 3.88 -11.29
CA ILE A 2 -9.97 4.28 -12.36
C ILE A 2 -11.43 3.82 -12.20
N GLY A 3 -11.68 2.68 -11.54
CA GLY A 3 -13.04 2.18 -11.27
C GLY A 3 -13.67 2.65 -9.95
N GLU A 4 -12.95 3.44 -9.15
CA GLU A 4 -13.41 4.00 -7.86
C GLU A 4 -14.04 2.96 -6.91
N GLN A 5 -13.46 1.74 -6.85
CA GLN A 5 -14.01 0.60 -6.10
C GLN A 5 -13.56 0.51 -4.63
N PHE A 6 -12.66 1.37 -4.18
CA PHE A 6 -12.22 1.39 -2.78
C PHE A 6 -13.17 2.26 -1.95
N ASP A 7 -13.48 1.83 -0.74
CA ASP A 7 -14.37 2.57 0.19
C ASP A 7 -13.76 3.92 0.58
N HIS A 8 -12.43 3.96 0.70
CA HIS A 8 -11.63 5.16 0.89
C HIS A 8 -10.89 5.55 -0.39
N GLY A 9 -11.60 5.54 -1.54
CA GLY A 9 -11.01 5.84 -2.85
C GLY A 9 -10.33 7.21 -2.91
N ASP A 10 -10.82 8.19 -2.14
CA ASP A 10 -10.23 9.52 -2.05
C ASP A 10 -8.83 9.51 -1.42
N GLU A 11 -8.50 8.51 -0.60
CA GLU A 11 -7.18 8.32 -0.02
C GLU A 11 -6.16 7.81 -1.04
N ILE A 12 -6.59 7.27 -2.19
CA ILE A 12 -5.71 6.70 -3.20
C ILE A 12 -5.09 7.80 -4.06
N CYS A 13 -3.76 7.87 -4.06
CA CYS A 13 -2.99 8.76 -4.94
C CYS A 13 -2.67 8.11 -6.29
N GLY A 14 -2.43 6.79 -6.29
CA GLY A 14 -2.05 6.05 -7.49
C GLY A 14 -1.36 4.73 -7.16
N ALA A 15 -0.93 4.01 -8.20
CA ALA A 15 -0.17 2.78 -8.07
C ALA A 15 1.11 2.81 -8.90
N VAL A 16 2.11 2.06 -8.46
CA VAL A 16 3.42 1.95 -9.10
C VAL A 16 3.81 0.47 -9.20
N VAL A 17 4.29 0.07 -10.37
CA VAL A 17 4.98 -1.22 -10.57
C VAL A 17 6.49 -0.99 -10.62
N SER A 18 7.22 -1.74 -9.81
CA SER A 18 8.68 -1.72 -9.74
C SER A 18 9.22 -3.05 -10.23
N VAL A 19 9.65 -3.08 -11.49
CA VAL A 19 10.28 -4.25 -12.11
C VAL A 19 11.76 -4.31 -11.71
N ARG A 20 12.22 -5.45 -11.18
CA ARG A 20 13.63 -5.69 -10.80
C ARG A 20 14.00 -7.13 -11.16
N ILE A 21 15.30 -7.40 -11.28
CA ILE A 21 15.84 -8.70 -11.71
C ILE A 21 15.30 -9.88 -10.86
N ARG A 22 15.15 -9.71 -9.54
CA ARG A 22 14.79 -10.80 -8.62
C ARG A 22 13.32 -10.86 -8.24
N GLN A 23 12.64 -9.71 -8.23
CA GLN A 23 11.26 -9.62 -7.75
C GLN A 23 10.62 -8.36 -8.31
N GLU A 24 9.38 -8.50 -8.73
CA GLU A 24 8.52 -7.38 -9.09
C GLU A 24 7.68 -6.97 -7.89
N LYS A 25 7.50 -5.66 -7.70
CA LYS A 25 6.69 -5.13 -6.62
C LYS A 25 5.62 -4.21 -7.18
N ILE A 26 4.39 -4.42 -6.76
CA ILE A 26 3.27 -3.50 -7.00
C ILE A 26 3.03 -2.76 -5.69
N ALA A 27 2.90 -1.45 -5.75
CA ALA A 27 2.61 -0.61 -4.58
C ALA A 27 1.43 0.31 -4.88
N LEU A 28 0.56 0.47 -3.90
CA LEU A 28 -0.52 1.47 -3.89
C LEU A 28 -0.10 2.61 -2.96
N TRP A 29 -0.18 3.86 -3.43
CA TRP A 29 0.17 5.04 -2.65
C TRP A 29 -1.09 5.72 -2.13
N THR A 30 -1.07 6.09 -0.85
CA THR A 30 -2.17 6.77 -0.18
C THR A 30 -1.73 8.09 0.43
N LYS A 31 -2.65 9.04 0.60
CA LYS A 31 -2.32 10.42 1.04
C LYS A 31 -2.11 10.54 2.55
N ASN A 32 -2.96 9.95 3.39
CA ASN A 32 -2.86 10.09 4.84
C ASN A 32 -2.48 8.77 5.54
N ALA A 33 -1.17 8.56 5.64
CA ALA A 33 -0.59 7.39 6.27
C ALA A 33 -1.02 7.19 7.74
N SER A 34 -1.35 8.26 8.47
CA SER A 34 -1.74 8.19 9.89
C SER A 34 -3.19 7.76 10.13
N ASN A 35 -4.03 7.78 9.08
CA ASN A 35 -5.41 7.31 9.17
C ASN A 35 -5.45 5.77 9.10
N GLU A 36 -5.14 5.12 10.23
CA GLU A 36 -5.04 3.67 10.34
C GLU A 36 -6.28 2.92 9.83
N ALA A 37 -7.47 3.40 10.18
CA ALA A 37 -8.73 2.77 9.76
C ALA A 37 -8.85 2.73 8.23
N ALA A 38 -8.54 3.84 7.54
CA ALA A 38 -8.54 3.88 6.09
C ALA A 38 -7.45 2.98 5.49
N GLN A 39 -6.23 3.01 6.04
CA GLN A 39 -5.13 2.18 5.51
C GLN A 39 -5.42 0.69 5.65
N LEU A 40 -6.00 0.26 6.76
CA LEU A 40 -6.39 -1.14 6.96
C LEU A 40 -7.54 -1.55 6.05
N SER A 41 -8.53 -0.69 5.85
CA SER A 41 -9.66 -0.95 4.94
C SER A 41 -9.17 -1.10 3.49
N ILE A 42 -8.36 -0.14 3.02
CA ILE A 42 -7.76 -0.17 1.67
C ILE A 42 -6.91 -1.43 1.48
N GLY A 43 -6.06 -1.79 2.46
CA GLY A 43 -5.21 -2.98 2.38
C GLY A 43 -6.01 -4.27 2.25
N LYS A 44 -7.13 -4.40 2.98
CA LYS A 44 -8.01 -5.58 2.90
C LYS A 44 -8.70 -5.66 1.53
N GLN A 45 -9.33 -4.58 1.09
CA GLN A 45 -9.97 -4.53 -0.23
C GLN A 45 -8.97 -4.83 -1.34
N TRP A 46 -7.74 -4.33 -1.23
CA TRP A 46 -6.70 -4.60 -2.23
C TRP A 46 -6.31 -6.08 -2.29
N LYS A 47 -6.19 -6.77 -1.15
CA LYS A 47 -5.98 -8.23 -1.11
C LYS A 47 -7.15 -8.98 -1.73
N GLU A 48 -8.38 -8.59 -1.43
CA GLU A 48 -9.59 -9.18 -1.99
C GLU A 48 -9.65 -9.01 -3.52
N PHE A 49 -9.33 -7.83 -4.05
CA PHE A 49 -9.32 -7.58 -5.49
C PHE A 49 -8.21 -8.37 -6.22
N LEU A 50 -7.08 -8.60 -5.56
CA LEU A 50 -5.97 -9.38 -6.11
C LEU A 50 -6.11 -10.89 -5.87
N ASP A 51 -7.12 -11.34 -5.12
CA ASP A 51 -7.25 -12.71 -4.63
C ASP A 51 -5.94 -13.21 -3.97
N CYS A 52 -5.33 -12.35 -3.14
CA CYS A 52 -4.00 -12.56 -2.58
C CYS A 52 -4.07 -12.88 -1.08
N ASN A 53 -3.55 -14.05 -0.71
CA ASN A 53 -3.50 -14.51 0.69
C ASN A 53 -2.23 -14.11 1.44
N ASP A 54 -1.22 -13.59 0.74
CA ASP A 54 0.06 -13.22 1.35
C ASP A 54 -0.08 -12.02 2.30
N THR A 55 0.80 -11.95 3.30
CA THR A 55 0.87 -10.76 4.15
C THR A 55 1.43 -9.57 3.37
N ILE A 56 0.69 -8.46 3.36
CA ILE A 56 1.15 -7.19 2.78
C ILE A 56 1.53 -6.20 3.90
N GLY A 57 2.43 -5.27 3.57
CA GLY A 57 2.91 -4.25 4.49
C GLY A 57 2.62 -2.85 4.00
N PHE A 58 2.30 -1.95 4.94
CA PHE A 58 2.17 -0.51 4.68
C PHE A 58 3.35 0.23 5.29
N ILE A 59 4.05 1.05 4.50
CA ILE A 59 5.24 1.82 4.92
C ILE A 59 4.96 3.31 4.74
N PHE A 60 5.28 4.10 5.76
CA PHE A 60 5.16 5.56 5.68
C PHE A 60 6.20 6.13 4.73
N HIS A 61 5.80 7.08 3.89
CA HIS A 61 6.74 7.73 2.96
C HIS A 61 7.91 8.41 3.69
N ASP A 62 7.66 9.02 4.85
CA ASP A 62 8.70 9.64 5.67
C ASP A 62 9.73 8.63 6.17
N ASP A 63 9.29 7.43 6.57
CA ASP A 63 10.17 6.37 7.01
C ASP A 63 10.96 5.78 5.84
N ALA A 64 10.29 5.55 4.70
CA ALA A 64 10.94 5.12 3.46
C ALA A 64 12.04 6.10 3.02
N LYS A 65 11.79 7.41 3.16
CA LYS A 65 12.75 8.46 2.80
C LYS A 65 13.92 8.55 3.78
N LYS A 66 13.68 8.41 5.08
CA LYS A 66 14.71 8.55 6.14
C LYS A 66 15.57 7.30 6.30
N LEU A 67 14.95 6.12 6.18
CA LEU A 67 15.57 4.84 6.54
C LEU A 67 15.92 3.99 5.32
N ASP A 68 15.46 4.37 4.12
CA ASP A 68 15.65 3.62 2.86
C ASP A 68 15.28 2.14 3.05
N LYS A 69 16.25 1.22 2.92
CA LYS A 69 16.03 -0.22 3.09
C LYS A 69 15.66 -0.66 4.50
N SER A 70 15.90 0.19 5.50
CA SER A 70 15.62 -0.11 6.91
C SER A 70 14.21 0.33 7.34
N ALA A 71 13.44 0.93 6.44
CA ALA A 71 12.05 1.30 6.72
C ALA A 71 11.21 0.05 7.03
N LYS A 72 10.38 0.16 8.07
CA LYS A 72 9.56 -0.97 8.56
C LYS A 72 8.10 -0.76 8.20
N ASN A 73 7.38 -1.88 8.11
CA ASN A 73 5.93 -1.85 7.96
C ASN A 73 5.32 -1.25 9.24
N ARG A 74 4.52 -0.19 9.05
CA ARG A 74 3.70 0.39 10.11
C ARG A 74 2.46 -0.46 10.39
N TYR A 75 1.84 -0.96 9.31
CA TYR A 75 0.70 -1.87 9.36
C TYR A 75 1.00 -3.12 8.54
N MET A 76 0.42 -4.25 8.94
CA MET A 76 0.54 -5.54 8.25
C MET A 76 -0.84 -6.18 8.15
N LEU A 77 -1.16 -6.76 6.98
CA LEU A 77 -2.47 -7.35 6.65
C LEU A 77 -2.34 -8.69 5.94
#